data_AF-A0A442B0Y6-F1
#
_entry.id   AF-A0A442B0Y6-F1
#
_cell.length_a   1.000
_cell.length_b   1.000
_cell.length_c   1.000
_cell.angle_alpha   90.00
_cell.angle_beta   90.00
_cell.angle_gamma   90.00
#
_symmetry.space_group_name_H-M   'P 1'
#
loop_
_entity.id
_entity.type
_entity.pdbx_description
1 polymer ?
#
loop_
_entity_poly.entity_id
_entity_poly.type
_entity_poly.pdbx_seq_one_letter_code
_entity_poly.pdbx_strand_id
1 'polypeptide(L)' 'MEKRGKDLGKLRQILGLLIGEHELPPIYKDHPLKGDWKGYRDAHIEPDWLLIYRVANGELQLARTGSHSDLFNE' A
#
# COMPACT_ATOMS: atom_id res chain seq x y z
N MET A 1 12.14 -17.56 -3.77
CA MET A 1 11.56 -16.21 -3.56
C MET A 1 12.17 -15.28 -4.60
N GLU A 2 11.51 -15.14 -5.75
CA GLU A 2 11.95 -14.22 -6.80
C GLU A 2 11.76 -12.77 -6.33
N LYS A 3 12.85 -12.00 -6.26
CA LYS A 3 12.77 -10.55 -6.12
C LYS A 3 12.18 -10.03 -7.42
N ARG A 4 10.98 -9.44 -7.39
CA ARG A 4 10.27 -8.91 -8.56
C ARG A 4 10.98 -7.77 -9.32
N GLY A 5 12.25 -7.47 -9.00
CA GLY A 5 12.99 -6.34 -9.58
C GLY A 5 12.37 -4.97 -9.28
N LYS A 6 11.39 -4.91 -8.36
CA LYS A 6 10.69 -3.68 -7.99
C LYS A 6 11.60 -2.75 -7.20
N ASP A 7 11.48 -1.46 -7.47
CA ASP A 7 12.27 -0.43 -6.81
C ASP A 7 11.80 -0.22 -5.37
N LEU A 8 12.55 -0.79 -4.42
CA LEU A 8 12.31 -0.63 -2.99
C LEU A 8 12.43 0.82 -2.52
N GLY A 9 13.07 1.71 -3.28
CA GLY A 9 13.10 3.14 -3.01
C GLY A 9 11.70 3.76 -3.05
N LYS A 10 10.87 3.38 -4.02
CA LYS A 10 9.48 3.85 -4.12
C LYS A 10 8.63 3.40 -2.93
N LEU A 11 8.81 2.14 -2.50
CA LEU A 11 8.16 1.62 -1.31
C LEU A 11 8.62 2.38 -0.05
N ARG A 12 9.92 2.66 0.10
CA ARG A 12 10.44 3.44 1.23
C ARG A 12 9.88 4.86 1.25
N GLN A 13 9.69 5.48 0.09
CA GLN A 13 9.14 6.83 -0.01
C GLN A 13 7.71 6.91 0.53
N ILE A 14 6.83 5.99 0.10
CA ILE A 14 5.46 5.96 0.62
C ILE A 14 5.43 5.62 2.13
N LEU A 15 6.28 4.69 2.58
CA LEU A 15 6.36 4.34 4.01
C LEU A 15 6.82 5.54 4.85
N GLY A 16 7.78 6.33 4.35
CA GLY A 16 8.22 7.55 5.03
C GLY A 16 7.08 8.56 5.22
N LEU A 17 6.23 8.74 4.20
CA LEU A 17 5.05 9.59 4.29
C LEU A 17 4.06 9.07 5.33
N LEU A 18 3.76 7.77 5.29
CA LEU A 18 2.82 7.13 6.22
C LEU A 18 3.30 7.15 7.67
N ILE A 19 4.60 6.91 7.90
CA ILE A 19 5.21 6.96 9.24
C ILE A 19 5.24 8.40 9.76
N GLY A 20 5.46 9.38 8.88
CA GLY A 20 5.40 10.80 9.23
C GLY A 20 3.97 11.36 9.38
N GLU A 21 2.95 10.50 9.32
CA GLU A 21 1.52 10.89 9.37
C GLU A 21 1.15 11.94 8.30
N HIS A 22 1.87 11.95 7.18
CA HIS A 22 1.59 12.85 6.06
C HIS A 22 0.53 12.26 5.14
N GLU A 23 -0.30 13.12 4.56
CA GLU A 23 -1.25 12.71 3.52
C GLU A 23 -0.50 12.20 2.29
N LEU A 24 -0.98 11.10 1.71
CA LEU A 24 -0.40 10.54 0.50
C LEU A 24 -0.75 11.43 -0.71
N PRO A 25 0.25 11.80 -1.54
CA PRO A 25 -0.01 12.50 -2.78
C PRO A 25 -1.00 11.74 -3.68
N PRO A 26 -1.85 12.45 -4.48
CA PRO A 26 -2.88 11.83 -5.32
C PRO A 26 -2.36 10.78 -6.33
N ILE A 27 -1.07 10.83 -6.69
CA ILE A 27 -0.43 9.83 -7.55
C ILE A 27 -0.52 8.41 -6.98
N TYR A 28 -0.53 8.26 -5.65
CA TYR A 28 -0.65 6.97 -5.00
C TYR A 28 -2.08 6.42 -5.00
N LYS A 29 -3.06 7.17 -5.52
CA LYS A 29 -4.47 6.74 -5.62
C LYS A 29 -5.01 6.11 -4.34
N ASP A 30 -4.60 6.66 -3.20
CA ASP A 30 -4.94 6.12 -1.89
C ASP A 30 -6.47 6.13 -1.66
N HIS A 31 -7.05 4.96 -1.38
CA HIS A 31 -8.48 4.84 -1.16
C HIS A 31 -8.83 3.76 -0.13
N PRO A 32 -9.91 3.93 0.64
CA PRO A 32 -10.35 2.92 1.60
C PRO A 32 -10.88 1.67 0.89
N LEU A 33 -10.49 0.51 1.39
CA LEU A 33 -11.04 -0.77 0.96
C LEU A 33 -12.39 -1.06 1.64
N LYS A 34 -13.17 -1.95 1.02
CA LYS A 34 -14.52 -2.37 1.44
C LYS A 34 -14.54 -3.86 1.77
N GLY A 35 -15.66 -4.34 2.32
CA GLY A 35 -15.86 -5.76 2.65
C GLY A 35 -14.95 -6.22 3.79
N ASP A 36 -14.32 -7.38 3.64
CA ASP A 36 -13.42 -7.96 4.64
C ASP A 36 -12.18 -7.10 4.92
N TRP A 37 -11.84 -6.21 3.99
CA TRP A 37 -10.76 -5.23 4.12
C TRP A 37 -11.23 -3.88 4.68
N LYS A 38 -12.42 -3.81 5.29
CA LYS A 38 -12.91 -2.57 5.91
C LYS A 38 -11.92 -2.07 6.96
N GLY A 39 -11.52 -0.81 6.83
CA GLY A 39 -10.53 -0.17 7.69
C GLY A 39 -9.09 -0.28 7.17
N TYR A 40 -8.85 -1.07 6.13
CA TYR A 40 -7.64 -0.99 5.33
C TYR A 40 -7.81 0.01 4.19
N ARG A 41 -6.67 0.43 3.65
CA ARG A 41 -6.52 1.33 2.51
C ARG A 41 -5.64 0.66 1.47
N ASP A 42 -5.88 0.98 0.22
CA ASP A 42 -5.07 0.58 -0.91
C ASP A 42 -4.39 1.82 -1.50
N ALA A 43 -3.06 1.76 -1.59
CA ALA A 43 -2.25 2.76 -2.27
C ALA A 43 -1.42 2.12 -3.39
N HIS A 44 -1.47 2.73 -4.57
CA HIS A 44 -0.75 2.34 -5.77
C HIS A 44 0.67 2.94 -5.75
N ILE A 45 1.68 2.10 -5.49
CA ILE A 45 3.10 2.48 -5.65
C ILE A 45 3.45 2.61 -7.14
N GLU A 46 2.89 1.72 -7.96
CA GLU A 46 2.92 1.74 -9.42
C GLU A 46 1.55 1.29 -9.97
N PRO A 47 1.26 1.45 -11.28
CA PRO A 47 0.00 1.02 -11.86
C PRO A 47 -0.37 -0.44 -11.55
N ASP A 48 0.62 -1.33 -11.42
CA ASP A 48 0.42 -2.73 -11.03
C ASP A 48 1.28 -3.11 -9.80
N TRP A 49 1.40 -2.20 -8.84
CA TRP A 49 2.02 -2.48 -7.55
C TRP A 49 1.29 -1.73 -6.45
N LEU A 50 0.56 -2.49 -5.62
CA LEU A 50 -0.31 -1.99 -4.58
C LEU A 50 0.30 -2.24 -3.20
N LEU A 51 -0.08 -1.40 -2.25
CA LEU A 51 0.18 -1.52 -0.84
C LEU A 51 -1.14 -1.48 -0.08
N ILE A 52 -1.50 -2.59 0.56
CA ILE A 52 -2.62 -2.66 1.48
C ILE A 52 -2.10 -2.40 2.89
N TYR A 53 -2.59 -1.33 3.50
CA TYR A 53 -2.16 -0.90 4.83
C TYR A 53 -3.34 -0.40 5.67
N ARG A 54 -3.15 -0.28 6.98
CA ARG A 54 -4.07 0.44 7.86
C ARG A 54 -3.27 1.22 8.91
N VAL A 55 -3.83 2.33 9.37
CA VAL A 55 -3.32 3.07 10.52
C VAL A 55 -4.32 2.89 11.65
N ALA A 56 -3.90 2.26 12.74
CA ALA A 56 -4.75 1.99 13.89
C ALA A 56 -3.93 2.09 15.17
N ASN A 57 -4.48 2.72 16.21
CA ASN A 57 -3.83 2.86 17.52
C ASN A 57 -2.42 3.52 17.45
N GLY A 58 -2.21 4.45 16.51
CA GLY A 58 -0.90 5.09 16.30
C GLY A 58 0.14 4.18 15.63
N GLU A 59 -0.26 3.02 15.12
CA GLU A 59 0.62 2.10 14.42
C GLU A 59 0.24 2.00 12.94
N LEU A 60 1.26 2.08 12.08
CA LEU A 60 1.15 1.72 10.67
C LEU A 60 1.30 0.20 10.52
N GLN A 61 0.24 -0.44 10.03
CA GLN A 61 0.20 -1.88 9.81
C GLN A 61 0.17 -2.17 8.31
N LEU A 62 1.22 -2.82 7.82
CA LEU A 62 1.34 -3.24 6.43
C LEU A 62 0.77 -4.65 6.29
N ALA A 63 -0.35 -4.80 5.59
CA ALA A 63 -1.00 -6.10 5.43
C ALA A 63 -0.38 -6.89 4.30
N ARG A 64 -0.34 -6.30 3.09
CA ARG A 64 0.13 -6.97 1.87
C ARG A 64 0.66 -5.96 0.86
N THR A 65 1.54 -6.42 -0.02
CA THR A 65 1.95 -5.67 -1.21
C THR A 65 2.18 -6.64 -2.37
N GLY A 66 1.79 -6.25 -3.58
CA GLY A 66 1.78 -7.14 -4.74
C GLY A 66 1.18 -6.46 -5.96
N SER A 67 1.03 -7.19 -7.06
CA SER A 67 0.21 -6.76 -8.20
C SER A 67 -1.27 -6.95 -7.89
N HIS A 68 -2.16 -6.46 -8.77
CA HIS A 68 -3.60 -6.70 -8.62
C HIS A 68 -3.90 -8.21 -8.57
N SER A 69 -3.32 -8.98 -9.49
CA SER A 69 -3.52 -10.44 -9.54
C SER A 69 -3.08 -11.17 -8.28
N ASP A 70 -2.00 -10.74 -7.61
CA ASP A 70 -1.56 -11.40 -6.37
C ASP A 70 -2.50 -11.15 -5.19
N LEU A 71 -3.13 -9.98 -5.17
CA LEU A 71 -3.88 -9.50 -4.02
C LEU A 71 -5.37 -9.81 -4.16
N PHE A 72 -5.89 -9.85 -5.38
CA PHE A 72 -7.31 -9.99 -5.66
C PHE A 72 -7.67 -11.24 -6.49
N ASN A 73 -6.70 -12.07 -6.91
CA ASN A 73 -6.94 -13.24 -7.77
C ASN A 73 -7.74 -12.89 -9.04
N GLU A 74 -7.46 -11.74 -9.65
CA GLU A 74 -7.92 -11.38 -11.00
C GLU A 74 -6.95 -11.86 -12.10
#